data_AF-A0A920JDY0-F1
#
_entry.id   AF-A0A920JDY0-F1
#
_cell.length_a   1.000
_cell.length_b   1.000
_cell.length_c   1.000
_cell.angle_alpha   90.00
_cell.angle_beta   90.00
_cell.angle_gamma   90.00
#
_symmetry.space_group_name_H-M   'P 1'
#
loop_
_entity.id
_entity.type
_entity.pdbx_description
1 polymer ?
#
loop_
_entity_poly.entity_id
_entity_poly.type
_entity_poly.pdbx_seq_one_letter_code
_entity_poly.pdbx_strand_id
1 'polypeptide(L)'
;MKKQTKNKFLILLICLLTQACSASNEQKGVVSSEDLTIQTTITTVTTVQDSPEIEDLTEEEAQLILAGCLREKGYDVADPKNDEGLRTVLTPIFISFNEKQRQELFDNIQLCAEENSIPLESNNDFENPADVADRLDTELEFAQCLRGKGIDVSDPSSEEPLRPILIDLVQSQKYTADQIREAAAECFDDLGLDPPPGG
;
A
#
# COMPACT_ATOMS: atom_id res chain seq x y z
N MET A 1 -11.93 13.46 -67.97
CA MET A 1 -10.46 13.38 -68.19
C MET A 1 -9.87 12.72 -66.93
N LYS A 2 -9.49 11.43 -66.97
CA LYS A 2 -8.10 10.89 -66.97
C LYS A 2 -7.22 11.55 -65.89
N LYS A 3 -6.50 10.86 -64.99
CA LYS A 3 -6.03 9.46 -64.95
C LYS A 3 -5.45 9.18 -63.55
N GLN A 4 -5.60 7.96 -63.04
CA GLN A 4 -4.84 7.42 -61.90
C GLN A 4 -3.36 7.19 -62.27
N THR A 5 -2.47 7.24 -61.28
CA THR A 5 -1.17 6.54 -61.31
C THR A 5 -0.78 6.02 -59.93
N LYS A 6 -0.80 4.69 -59.80
CA LYS A 6 -0.10 3.90 -58.78
C LYS A 6 1.32 3.66 -59.29
N ASN A 7 2.35 3.77 -58.44
CA ASN A 7 3.68 3.23 -58.74
C ASN A 7 4.17 2.35 -57.58
N LYS A 8 4.07 1.03 -57.80
CA LYS A 8 4.87 -0.01 -57.16
C LYS A 8 5.85 -0.53 -58.21
N PHE A 9 7.16 -0.42 -57.99
CA PHE A 9 8.22 -1.22 -58.62
C PHE A 9 9.53 -0.88 -57.88
N LEU A 10 10.05 -1.72 -56.98
CA LEU A 10 10.82 -2.96 -57.20
C LEU A 10 12.16 -2.71 -57.94
N ILE A 11 13.28 -3.06 -57.27
CA ILE A 11 14.57 -3.63 -57.75
C ILE A 11 15.71 -3.11 -56.83
N LEU A 12 16.25 -3.93 -55.90
CA LEU A 12 17.38 -4.91 -56.03
C LEU A 12 18.76 -4.20 -55.92
N LEU A 13 19.44 -4.27 -54.77
CA LEU A 13 20.58 -5.16 -54.39
C LEU A 13 21.91 -4.86 -55.12
N ILE A 14 23.04 -5.04 -54.39
CA ILE A 14 24.46 -5.17 -54.83
C ILE A 14 25.23 -3.82 -54.81
N CYS A 15 26.41 -3.62 -54.19
CA CYS A 15 27.30 -4.41 -53.35
C CYS A 15 28.55 -3.56 -52.98
N LEU A 16 29.16 -3.92 -51.84
CA LEU A 16 30.62 -4.07 -51.60
C LEU A 16 31.56 -2.85 -51.40
N LEU A 17 32.03 -2.75 -50.15
CA LEU A 17 33.43 -2.68 -49.65
C LEU A 17 34.41 -1.61 -50.15
N THR A 18 34.91 -0.78 -49.21
CA THR A 18 36.33 -0.42 -48.93
C THR A 18 36.34 0.58 -47.75
N GLN A 19 37.28 0.73 -46.81
CA GLN A 19 38.53 0.09 -46.37
C GLN A 19 38.96 0.83 -45.07
N ALA A 20 39.56 0.08 -44.14
CA ALA A 20 40.65 0.44 -43.21
C ALA A 20 40.59 1.64 -42.22
N CYS A 21 40.87 1.30 -40.96
CA CYS A 21 41.34 2.15 -39.86
C CYS A 21 42.60 2.95 -40.20
N SER A 22 42.74 4.14 -39.59
CA SER A 22 44.04 4.68 -39.20
C SER A 22 43.95 5.28 -37.79
N ALA A 23 44.89 4.85 -36.94
CA ALA A 23 45.02 5.18 -35.54
C ALA A 23 45.66 6.56 -35.32
N SER A 24 45.38 7.19 -34.18
CA SER A 24 46.26 8.20 -33.56
C SER A 24 46.09 8.10 -32.05
N ASN A 25 47.18 7.73 -31.38
CA ASN A 25 47.31 7.49 -29.97
C ASN A 25 48.04 8.69 -29.36
N GLU A 26 47.46 9.39 -28.39
CA GLU A 26 48.15 10.35 -27.53
C GLU A 26 47.67 10.13 -26.09
N GLN A 27 48.47 9.37 -25.34
CA GLN A 27 48.35 9.32 -23.88
C GLN A 27 48.90 10.63 -23.29
N LYS A 28 48.12 11.30 -22.44
CA LYS A 28 48.68 12.25 -21.49
C LYS A 28 47.86 12.29 -20.19
N GLY A 29 48.45 11.69 -19.17
CA GLY A 29 48.53 12.22 -17.80
C GLY A 29 47.23 12.58 -17.10
N VAL A 30 46.74 11.64 -16.29
CA VAL A 30 45.97 11.92 -15.07
C VAL A 30 46.82 12.75 -14.09
N VAL A 31 46.25 13.86 -13.62
CA VAL A 31 46.59 14.47 -12.33
C VAL A 31 45.28 14.55 -11.56
N SER A 32 45.17 13.71 -10.53
CA SER A 32 44.11 13.75 -9.54
C SER A 32 44.50 14.75 -8.45
N SER A 33 43.56 15.62 -8.08
CA SER A 33 43.54 16.27 -6.77
C SER A 33 42.09 16.18 -6.29
N GLU A 34 41.87 15.12 -5.52
CA GLU A 34 40.95 14.98 -4.39
C GLU A 34 39.92 16.10 -4.21
N ASP A 35 38.67 15.82 -4.59
CA ASP A 35 37.54 15.95 -3.66
C ASP A 35 36.67 14.68 -3.81
N LEU A 36 36.11 14.21 -2.70
CA LEU A 36 35.90 12.80 -2.42
C LEU A 36 34.79 12.09 -3.24
N THR A 37 35.20 10.96 -3.84
CA THR A 37 34.53 9.66 -4.04
C THR A 37 33.07 9.53 -3.56
N ILE A 38 32.13 8.94 -4.33
CA ILE A 38 32.12 7.52 -4.74
C ILE A 38 31.60 7.33 -6.18
N GLN A 39 32.36 6.52 -6.95
CA GLN A 39 32.03 5.97 -8.26
C GLN A 39 30.88 4.97 -8.17
N THR A 40 30.00 4.92 -9.17
CA THR A 40 29.63 3.64 -9.78
C THR A 40 29.33 3.85 -11.27
N THR A 41 30.27 3.35 -12.06
CA THR A 41 30.17 3.01 -13.46
C THR A 41 28.94 2.13 -13.69
N ILE A 42 27.95 2.60 -14.45
CA ILE A 42 26.95 1.68 -15.03
C ILE A 42 27.22 1.62 -16.53
N THR A 43 27.99 0.59 -16.87
CA THR A 43 28.05 -0.04 -18.17
C THR A 43 26.63 -0.36 -18.63
N THR A 44 26.10 0.42 -19.56
CA THR A 44 24.89 0.06 -20.32
C THR A 44 25.17 -1.18 -21.17
N VAL A 45 24.86 -2.35 -20.61
CA VAL A 45 24.65 -3.57 -21.39
C VAL A 45 23.18 -3.61 -21.77
N THR A 46 22.91 -3.39 -23.04
CA THR A 46 21.60 -3.54 -23.67
C THR A 46 21.13 -5.00 -23.54
N THR A 47 20.24 -5.26 -22.60
CA THR A 47 19.34 -6.43 -22.62
C THR A 47 17.94 -5.95 -22.97
N VAL A 48 17.52 -6.29 -24.19
CA VAL A 48 16.14 -6.19 -24.64
C VAL A 48 15.33 -7.22 -23.85
N GLN A 49 14.57 -6.75 -22.87
CA GLN A 49 13.49 -7.51 -22.25
C GLN A 49 12.33 -6.56 -22.03
N ASP A 50 11.32 -6.72 -22.89
CA ASP A 50 10.05 -6.01 -22.88
C ASP A 50 9.27 -6.50 -21.64
N SER A 51 9.51 -5.85 -20.51
CA SER A 51 8.74 -5.95 -19.26
C SER A 51 8.77 -4.53 -18.68
N PRO A 52 7.63 -3.92 -18.30
CA PRO A 52 7.69 -2.66 -17.59
C PRO A 52 8.50 -2.91 -16.31
N GLU A 53 9.60 -2.18 -16.12
CA GLU A 53 10.18 -1.99 -14.79
C GLU A 53 9.05 -1.39 -13.96
N ILE A 54 8.46 -2.19 -13.06
CA ILE A 54 7.75 -1.63 -11.93
C ILE A 54 8.86 -0.98 -11.12
N GLU A 55 8.95 0.35 -11.20
CA GLU A 55 9.74 1.12 -10.27
C GLU A 55 9.15 0.81 -8.89
N ASP A 56 9.91 0.12 -8.03
CA ASP A 56 9.46 -0.25 -6.69
C ASP A 56 9.20 1.05 -5.91
N LEU A 57 7.94 1.49 -5.86
CA LEU A 57 7.52 2.66 -5.10
C LEU A 57 7.84 2.43 -3.62
N THR A 58 8.55 3.38 -3.00
CA THR A 58 8.71 3.32 -1.54
C THR A 58 7.39 3.63 -0.84
N GLU A 59 7.27 3.25 0.42
CA GLU A 59 6.08 3.56 1.22
C GLU A 59 5.84 5.08 1.32
N GLU A 60 6.92 5.85 1.49
CA GLU A 60 6.86 7.31 1.57
C GLU A 60 6.42 7.92 0.24
N GLU A 61 6.91 7.40 -0.88
CA GLU A 61 6.50 7.85 -2.22
C GLU A 61 5.02 7.55 -2.48
N ALA A 62 4.56 6.35 -2.12
CA ALA A 62 3.16 5.97 -2.24
C ALA A 62 2.25 6.90 -1.43
N GLN A 63 2.63 7.21 -0.18
CA GLN A 63 1.87 8.13 0.67
C GLN A 63 1.82 9.55 0.12
N LEU A 64 2.91 10.05 -0.46
CA LEU A 64 2.94 11.38 -1.10
C LEU A 64 2.07 11.43 -2.37
N ILE A 65 2.10 10.36 -3.18
CA ILE A 65 1.24 10.23 -4.38
C ILE A 65 -0.24 10.22 -3.97
N LEU A 66 -0.61 9.44 -2.95
CA LEU A 66 -1.98 9.40 -2.43
C LEU A 66 -2.41 10.77 -1.89
N ALA A 67 -1.56 11.45 -1.10
CA ALA A 67 -1.83 12.80 -0.60
C ALA A 67 -2.08 13.80 -1.76
N GLY A 68 -1.24 13.73 -2.79
CA GLY A 68 -1.39 14.52 -4.02
C GLY A 68 -2.72 14.26 -4.71
N CYS A 69 -3.05 13.00 -4.95
CA CYS A 69 -4.30 12.62 -5.60
C CYS A 69 -5.54 13.07 -4.81
N LEU A 70 -5.52 12.97 -3.48
CA LEU A 70 -6.62 13.46 -2.64
C LEU A 70 -6.79 14.98 -2.72
N ARG A 71 -5.69 15.75 -2.83
CA ARG A 71 -5.77 17.20 -3.08
C ARG A 71 -6.42 17.51 -4.42
N GLU A 72 -6.11 16.75 -5.47
CA GLU A 72 -6.75 16.91 -6.79
C GLU A 72 -8.26 16.65 -6.73
N LYS A 73 -8.69 15.74 -5.86
CA LYS A 73 -10.11 15.46 -5.59
C LYS A 73 -10.76 16.45 -4.61
N GLY A 74 -10.01 17.46 -4.12
CA GLY A 74 -10.54 18.59 -3.36
C GLY A 74 -10.43 18.48 -1.84
N TYR A 75 -9.71 17.50 -1.31
CA TYR A 75 -9.44 17.37 0.13
C TYR A 75 -8.25 18.24 0.56
N ASP A 76 -8.33 18.86 1.74
CA ASP A 76 -7.23 19.65 2.32
C ASP A 76 -6.24 18.72 3.06
N VAL A 77 -5.39 18.02 2.29
CA VAL A 77 -4.44 17.01 2.77
C VAL A 77 -3.02 17.54 2.68
N ALA A 78 -2.34 17.69 3.82
CA ALA A 78 -0.93 18.02 3.86
C ALA A 78 -0.05 16.83 3.41
N ASP A 79 1.18 17.09 2.99
CA ASP A 79 2.15 16.01 2.80
C ASP A 79 2.56 15.44 4.17
N PRO A 80 2.60 14.11 4.34
CA PRO A 80 3.14 13.48 5.56
C PRO A 80 4.62 13.84 5.75
N LYS A 81 5.07 14.04 7.00
CA LYS A 81 6.45 14.46 7.34
C LYS A 81 7.03 13.57 8.45
N ASN A 82 8.34 13.64 8.72
CA ASN A 82 8.94 13.16 9.98
C ASN A 82 8.41 11.80 10.52
N ASP A 83 8.34 10.79 9.65
CA ASP A 83 7.86 9.44 9.97
C ASP A 83 6.36 9.33 10.39
N GLU A 84 5.55 10.41 10.31
CA GLU A 84 4.08 10.28 10.40
C GLU A 84 3.51 9.81 9.06
N GLY A 85 2.66 8.78 9.12
CA GLY A 85 1.99 8.24 7.93
C GLY A 85 0.82 9.10 7.46
N LEU A 86 0.39 8.88 6.22
CA LEU A 86 -0.79 9.54 5.61
C LEU A 86 -2.06 9.41 6.46
N ARG A 87 -2.25 8.28 7.15
CA ARG A 87 -3.38 8.07 8.07
C ARG A 87 -3.47 9.18 9.13
N THR A 88 -2.35 9.57 9.72
CA THR A 88 -2.29 10.63 10.75
C THR A 88 -2.77 11.97 10.20
N VAL A 89 -2.35 12.31 8.97
CA VAL A 89 -2.77 13.53 8.27
C VAL A 89 -4.27 13.52 7.99
N LEU A 90 -4.83 12.36 7.65
CA LEU A 90 -6.25 12.21 7.31
C LEU A 90 -7.17 12.12 8.54
N THR A 91 -6.67 11.69 9.70
CA THR A 91 -7.43 11.60 10.96
C THR A 91 -8.31 12.83 11.27
N PRO A 92 -7.80 14.08 11.29
CA PRO A 92 -8.64 15.24 11.56
C PRO A 92 -9.75 15.43 10.52
N ILE A 93 -9.50 15.09 9.25
CA ILE A 93 -10.50 15.14 8.18
C ILE A 93 -11.59 14.10 8.45
N PHE A 94 -11.19 12.86 8.75
CA PHE A 94 -12.11 11.77 9.10
C PHE A 94 -13.01 12.12 10.30
N ILE A 95 -12.44 12.69 11.37
CA ILE A 95 -13.20 13.10 12.57
C ILE A 95 -14.22 14.20 12.23
N SER A 96 -13.88 15.10 11.30
CA SER A 96 -14.77 16.20 10.91
C SER A 96 -15.92 15.78 9.99
N PHE A 97 -15.85 14.59 9.39
CA PHE A 97 -16.78 14.11 8.39
C PHE A 97 -17.90 13.25 8.98
N ASN A 98 -19.09 13.35 8.39
CA ASN A 98 -20.17 12.40 8.67
C ASN A 98 -19.92 11.06 7.94
N GLU A 99 -20.74 10.05 8.24
CA GLU A 99 -20.64 8.71 7.66
C GLU A 99 -20.51 8.70 6.14
N LYS A 100 -21.41 9.39 5.43
CA LYS A 100 -21.39 9.46 3.97
C LYS A 100 -20.09 10.09 3.46
N GLN A 101 -19.63 11.18 4.08
CA GLN A 101 -18.39 11.85 3.68
C GLN A 101 -17.15 10.99 3.97
N ARG A 102 -17.16 10.21 5.06
CA ARG A 102 -16.08 9.25 5.37
C ARG A 102 -16.03 8.13 4.34
N GLN A 103 -17.19 7.62 3.92
CA GLN A 103 -17.26 6.65 2.83
C GLN A 103 -16.74 7.24 1.52
N GLU A 104 -17.19 8.45 1.15
CA GLU A 104 -16.71 9.14 -0.05
C GLU A 104 -15.19 9.37 0.00
N LEU A 105 -14.62 9.74 1.16
CA LEU A 105 -13.17 9.88 1.33
C LEU A 105 -12.47 8.53 1.13
N PHE A 106 -12.98 7.45 1.73
CA PHE A 106 -12.42 6.11 1.57
C PHE A 106 -12.45 5.63 0.11
N ASP A 107 -13.58 5.77 -0.58
CA ASP A 107 -13.72 5.41 -2.00
C ASP A 107 -12.72 6.20 -2.87
N ASN A 108 -12.45 7.46 -2.52
CA ASN A 108 -11.45 8.27 -3.21
C ASN A 108 -10.01 7.86 -2.90
N ILE A 109 -9.71 7.40 -1.68
CA ILE A 109 -8.42 6.81 -1.33
C ILE A 109 -8.17 5.54 -2.17
N GLN A 110 -9.17 4.65 -2.24
CA GLN A 110 -9.13 3.44 -3.07
C GLN A 110 -8.89 3.78 -4.54
N LEU A 111 -9.67 4.72 -5.07
CA LEU A 111 -9.52 5.18 -6.46
C LEU A 111 -8.12 5.78 -6.70
N CYS A 112 -7.61 6.61 -5.79
CA CYS A 112 -6.26 7.16 -5.89
C CYS A 112 -5.19 6.07 -5.89
N ALA A 113 -5.36 5.03 -5.08
CA ALA A 113 -4.42 3.93 -5.04
C ALA A 113 -4.45 3.10 -6.32
N GLU A 114 -5.64 2.78 -6.83
CA GLU A 114 -5.83 2.06 -8.09
C GLU A 114 -5.26 2.84 -9.29
N GLU A 115 -5.57 4.15 -9.38
CA GLU A 115 -5.08 5.03 -10.45
C GLU A 115 -3.54 5.12 -10.48
N ASN A 116 -2.88 4.90 -9.34
CA ASN A 116 -1.44 4.98 -9.20
C ASN A 116 -0.76 3.62 -8.97
N SER A 117 -1.47 2.50 -9.14
CA SER A 117 -0.96 1.14 -8.93
C SER A 117 -0.34 0.92 -7.53
N ILE A 118 -0.89 1.58 -6.50
CA ILE A 118 -0.47 1.46 -5.10
C ILE A 118 -1.29 0.36 -4.43
N PRO A 119 -0.66 -0.70 -3.89
CA PRO A 119 -1.37 -1.74 -3.16
C PRO A 119 -1.75 -1.24 -1.75
N LEU A 120 -3.05 -1.12 -1.47
CA LEU A 120 -3.55 -0.77 -0.13
C LEU A 120 -3.53 -1.94 0.87
N GLU A 121 -3.24 -3.16 0.40
CA GLU A 121 -3.27 -4.37 1.23
C GLU A 121 -2.07 -4.49 2.20
N SER A 122 -1.02 -3.67 2.04
CA SER A 122 0.23 -3.85 2.79
C SER A 122 0.12 -3.43 4.26
N ASN A 123 -0.59 -2.34 4.55
CA ASN A 123 -0.60 -1.74 5.87
C ASN A 123 -2.04 -1.35 6.19
N ASN A 124 -2.54 -1.72 7.38
CA ASN A 124 -3.90 -1.44 7.88
C ASN A 124 -4.23 0.07 8.03
N ASP A 125 -3.61 0.93 7.24
CA ASP A 125 -3.70 2.39 7.33
C ASP A 125 -5.05 2.91 6.83
N PHE A 126 -5.69 2.15 5.93
CA PHE A 126 -6.99 2.49 5.35
C PHE A 126 -7.91 1.28 5.34
N GLU A 127 -8.57 1.06 6.47
CA GLU A 127 -9.72 0.16 6.53
C GLU A 127 -11.01 0.92 6.17
N ASN A 128 -11.93 0.22 5.51
CA ASN A 128 -13.25 0.76 5.20
C ASN A 128 -14.00 1.09 6.51
N PRO A 129 -14.46 2.33 6.72
CA PRO A 129 -15.17 2.72 7.93
C PRO A 129 -16.41 1.88 8.24
N ALA A 130 -17.11 1.39 7.21
CA ALA A 130 -18.27 0.51 7.40
C ALA A 130 -17.84 -0.85 7.98
N ASP A 131 -16.78 -1.44 7.43
CA ASP A 131 -16.27 -2.74 7.90
C ASP A 131 -15.71 -2.65 9.33
N VAL A 132 -15.09 -1.51 9.68
CA VAL A 132 -14.63 -1.23 11.05
C VAL A 132 -15.81 -1.11 12.01
N ALA A 133 -16.88 -0.44 11.61
CA ALA A 133 -18.09 -0.29 12.42
C ALA A 133 -18.78 -1.64 12.64
N ASP A 134 -18.99 -2.41 11.57
CA ASP A 134 -19.60 -3.74 11.64
C ASP A 134 -18.79 -4.70 12.52
N ARG A 135 -17.46 -4.65 12.41
CA ARG A 135 -16.56 -5.41 13.28
C ARG A 135 -16.69 -4.97 14.74
N LEU A 136 -16.69 -3.65 15.01
CA LEU A 136 -16.80 -3.12 16.37
C LEU A 136 -18.13 -3.49 17.01
N ASP A 137 -19.24 -3.41 16.27
CA ASP A 137 -20.56 -3.81 16.76
C ASP A 137 -20.57 -5.30 17.14
N THR A 138 -20.00 -6.15 16.29
CA THR A 138 -19.83 -7.59 16.57
C THR A 138 -18.96 -7.82 17.81
N GLU A 139 -17.85 -7.10 17.95
CA GLU A 139 -16.95 -7.21 19.10
C GLU A 139 -17.64 -6.76 20.41
N LEU A 140 -18.46 -5.70 20.37
CA LEU A 140 -19.25 -5.23 21.50
C LEU A 140 -20.31 -6.25 21.93
N GLU A 141 -21.03 -6.85 20.98
CA GLU A 141 -21.98 -7.94 21.26
C GLU A 141 -21.28 -9.15 21.86
N PHE A 142 -20.11 -9.53 21.33
CA PHE A 142 -19.31 -10.62 21.87
C PHE A 142 -18.82 -10.33 23.29
N ALA A 143 -18.33 -9.11 23.56
CA ALA A 143 -17.92 -8.67 24.89
C ALA A 143 -19.09 -8.72 25.90
N GLN A 144 -20.29 -8.31 25.48
CA GLN A 144 -21.50 -8.41 26.29
C GLN A 144 -21.84 -9.87 26.61
N CYS A 145 -21.74 -10.77 25.64
CA CYS A 145 -21.94 -12.20 25.87
C CYS A 145 -20.95 -12.75 26.90
N LEU A 146 -19.65 -12.45 26.75
CA LEU A 146 -18.61 -12.88 27.70
C LEU A 146 -18.89 -12.41 29.13
N ARG A 147 -19.38 -11.17 29.30
CA ARG A 147 -19.85 -10.67 30.60
C ARG A 147 -21.01 -11.50 31.16
N GLY A 148 -21.95 -11.90 30.29
CA GLY A 148 -23.02 -12.82 30.63
C GLY A 148 -22.53 -14.21 31.10
N LYS A 149 -21.37 -14.66 30.61
CA LYS A 149 -20.71 -15.91 31.03
C LYS A 149 -19.78 -15.75 32.24
N GLY A 150 -19.70 -14.56 32.83
CA GLY A 150 -18.88 -14.29 34.02
C GLY A 150 -17.44 -13.86 33.75
N ILE A 151 -17.10 -13.56 32.49
CA ILE A 151 -15.82 -12.95 32.11
C ILE A 151 -16.00 -11.43 32.10
N ASP A 152 -15.42 -10.75 33.08
CA ASP A 152 -15.44 -9.29 33.22
C ASP A 152 -14.42 -8.66 32.26
N VAL A 153 -14.90 -8.42 31.03
CA VAL A 153 -14.20 -7.80 29.91
C VAL A 153 -14.69 -6.38 29.69
N SER A 154 -13.77 -5.45 29.45
CA SER A 154 -14.07 -4.07 29.05
C SER A 154 -14.67 -4.01 27.65
N ASP A 155 -15.42 -2.96 27.35
CA ASP A 155 -15.97 -2.77 26.01
C ASP A 155 -14.84 -2.43 25.02
N PRO A 156 -14.74 -3.14 23.88
CA PRO A 156 -13.76 -2.85 22.84
C PRO A 156 -14.02 -1.52 22.15
N SER A 157 -13.00 -0.99 21.48
CA SER A 157 -13.06 0.24 20.69
C SER A 157 -12.22 0.12 19.42
N SER A 158 -12.34 1.10 18.51
CA SER A 158 -11.50 1.15 17.31
C SER A 158 -9.99 1.18 17.60
N GLU A 159 -9.58 1.67 18.77
CA GLU A 159 -8.17 1.73 19.19
C GLU A 159 -7.75 0.53 20.06
N GLU A 160 -8.73 -0.16 20.66
CA GLU A 160 -8.50 -1.31 21.53
C GLU A 160 -9.48 -2.43 21.18
N PRO A 161 -9.13 -3.27 20.18
CA PRO A 161 -9.97 -4.40 19.77
C PRO A 161 -10.12 -5.44 20.88
N LEU A 162 -11.15 -6.28 20.77
CA LEU A 162 -11.48 -7.27 21.81
C LEU A 162 -10.35 -8.29 22.09
N ARG A 163 -9.65 -8.78 21.06
CA ARG A 163 -8.64 -9.84 21.22
C ARG A 163 -7.49 -9.43 22.16
N PRO A 164 -6.83 -8.26 21.99
CA PRO A 164 -5.85 -7.75 22.96
C PRO A 164 -6.36 -7.71 24.40
N ILE A 165 -7.59 -7.26 24.62
CA ILE A 165 -8.21 -7.20 25.96
C ILE A 165 -8.26 -8.61 26.58
N LEU A 166 -8.71 -9.61 25.81
CA LEU A 166 -8.78 -11.00 26.29
C LEU A 166 -7.39 -11.58 26.60
N ILE A 167 -6.37 -11.23 25.82
CA ILE A 167 -4.99 -11.65 26.08
C ILE A 167 -4.49 -11.07 27.41
N ASP A 168 -4.73 -9.78 27.66
CA ASP A 168 -4.34 -9.12 28.91
C ASP A 168 -5.02 -9.75 30.13
N LEU A 169 -6.30 -10.13 30.01
CA LEU A 169 -7.03 -10.84 31.06
C LEU A 169 -6.39 -12.19 31.46
N VAL A 170 -5.83 -12.91 30.49
CA VAL A 170 -5.08 -14.16 30.76
C VAL A 170 -3.72 -13.85 31.36
N GLN A 171 -3.00 -12.88 30.79
CA GLN A 171 -1.65 -12.51 31.24
C GLN A 171 -1.63 -11.96 32.66
N SER A 172 -2.66 -11.19 33.03
CA SER A 172 -2.90 -10.68 34.39
C SER A 172 -3.38 -11.75 35.38
N GLN A 173 -3.59 -12.99 34.93
CA GLN A 173 -4.08 -14.13 35.73
C GLN A 173 -5.46 -13.90 36.35
N LYS A 174 -6.26 -12.95 35.81
CA LYS A 174 -7.64 -12.74 36.24
C LYS A 174 -8.52 -13.91 35.81
N TYR A 175 -8.23 -14.49 34.64
CA TYR A 175 -8.91 -15.67 34.08
C TYR A 175 -7.89 -16.65 33.49
N THR A 176 -8.22 -17.94 33.46
CA THR A 176 -7.43 -18.91 32.71
C THR A 176 -7.79 -18.89 31.23
N ALA A 177 -6.87 -19.33 30.38
CA ALA A 177 -7.14 -19.50 28.95
C ALA A 177 -8.33 -20.45 28.70
N ASP A 178 -8.50 -21.49 29.52
CA ASP A 178 -9.64 -22.40 29.40
C ASP A 178 -10.97 -21.74 29.74
N GLN A 179 -11.02 -20.91 30.78
CA GLN A 179 -12.24 -20.17 31.14
C GLN A 179 -12.68 -19.23 30.00
N ILE A 180 -11.72 -18.50 29.41
CA ILE A 180 -12.02 -17.62 28.27
C ILE A 180 -12.44 -18.43 27.05
N ARG A 181 -11.73 -19.53 26.73
CA ARG A 181 -12.04 -20.38 25.58
C ARG A 181 -13.42 -21.02 25.68
N GLU A 182 -13.80 -21.51 26.86
CA GLU A 182 -15.12 -22.10 27.12
C GLU A 182 -16.23 -21.05 26.97
N ALA A 183 -16.08 -19.89 27.62
CA ALA A 183 -17.05 -18.79 27.48
C ALA A 183 -17.16 -18.28 26.03
N ALA A 184 -16.03 -18.16 25.33
CA ALA A 184 -16.00 -17.73 23.94
C ALA A 184 -16.70 -18.74 23.02
N ALA A 185 -16.49 -20.05 23.22
CA ALA A 185 -17.17 -21.08 22.45
C ALA A 185 -18.70 -21.01 22.61
N GLU A 186 -19.19 -20.84 23.85
CA GLU A 186 -20.62 -20.63 24.07
C GLU A 186 -21.12 -19.33 23.42
N CYS A 187 -20.32 -18.26 23.42
CA CYS A 187 -20.70 -17.00 22.77
C CYS A 187 -20.74 -17.09 21.25
N PHE A 188 -19.83 -17.85 20.61
CA PHE A 188 -19.92 -18.13 19.18
C PHE A 188 -21.24 -18.85 18.84
N ASP A 189 -21.60 -19.87 19.63
CA ASP A 189 -22.85 -20.61 19.44
C ASP A 189 -24.09 -19.73 19.69
N ASP A 190 -24.11 -18.95 20.78
CA ASP A 190 -25.24 -18.10 21.17
C ASP A 190 -25.49 -16.96 20.17
N LEU A 191 -24.42 -16.40 19.59
CA LEU A 191 -24.49 -15.32 18.60
C LEU A 191 -24.60 -15.83 17.15
N GLY A 192 -24.45 -17.14 16.93
CA GLY A 192 -24.45 -17.73 15.58
C GLY A 192 -23.28 -17.27 14.72
N LEU A 193 -22.12 -17.04 15.34
CA LEU A 193 -20.89 -16.59 14.70
C LEU A 193 -19.95 -17.78 14.44
N ASP A 194 -19.27 -17.79 13.30
CA ASP A 194 -18.24 -18.78 13.03
C ASP A 194 -16.94 -18.43 13.78
N PRO A 195 -16.30 -19.41 14.45
CA PRO A 195 -15.02 -19.17 15.12
C PRO A 195 -13.91 -18.89 14.10
N PRO A 196 -12.96 -17.99 14.41
CA PRO A 196 -11.87 -17.67 13.51
C PRO A 196 -10.98 -18.91 13.28
N PRO A 197 -10.46 -19.10 12.05
CA PRO A 197 -9.61 -20.25 11.73
C PRO A 197 -8.31 -20.21 12.55
N GLY A 198 -8.04 -21.29 13.29
CA GLY A 198 -6.78 -21.49 14.04
C GLY A 198 -6.81 -21.11 15.53
N GLY A 199 -8.00 -21.02 16.15
CA GLY A 199 -8.16 -20.85 17.60
C GLY A 199 -7.69 -22.04 18.44
#